data_AF-A0A965AT10-F1
#
_entry.id   AF-A0A965AT10-F1
#
_cell.length_a   1.000
_cell.length_b   1.000
_cell.length_c   1.000
_cell.angle_alpha   90.00
_cell.angle_beta   90.00
_cell.angle_gamma   90.00
#
_symmetry.space_group_name_H-M   'P 1'
#
loop_
_entity.id
_entity.type
_entity.pdbx_description
1 polymer ?
#
loop_
_entity_poly.entity_id
_entity_poly.type
_entity_poly.pdbx_seq_one_letter_code
_entity_poly.pdbx_strand_id
1 'polypeptide(L)'
;MKTKFPIVENAKRQARLCFLGIAIPHQPSLADGVYGPIRSEKVLKFNRKALKNLGKIRKEKADPRLVGGEDRMIVKVGKPGSAERVAALEAQYTAILACGEEVSPFSEG
;
A
#
# COMPACT_ATOMS: atom_id res chain seq x y z
N MET A 1 -8.02 -22.29 0.24
CA MET A 1 -7.99 -21.12 -0.69
C MET A 1 -9.08 -21.32 -1.74
N LYS A 2 -9.97 -20.34 -1.98
CA LYS A 2 -10.90 -20.44 -3.12
C LYS A 2 -10.08 -20.40 -4.42
N THR A 3 -10.17 -21.44 -5.22
CA THR A 3 -9.58 -21.49 -6.56
C THR A 3 -10.18 -20.37 -7.40
N LYS A 4 -9.32 -19.50 -7.93
CA LYS A 4 -9.74 -18.42 -8.84
C LYS A 4 -9.54 -18.89 -10.26
N PHE A 5 -10.63 -19.11 -10.98
CA PHE A 5 -10.57 -19.46 -12.39
C PHE A 5 -10.29 -18.20 -13.24
N PRO A 6 -9.32 -18.23 -14.17
CA PRO A 6 -8.97 -17.07 -15.00
C PRO A 6 -10.14 -16.49 -15.79
N ILE A 7 -11.00 -17.37 -16.33
CA ILE A 7 -12.19 -16.98 -17.12
C ILE A 7 -13.14 -16.13 -16.27
N VAL A 8 -13.39 -16.54 -15.02
CA VAL A 8 -14.29 -15.83 -14.10
C VAL A 8 -13.74 -14.46 -13.71
N GLU A 9 -12.43 -14.35 -13.49
CA GLU A 9 -11.80 -13.07 -13.14
C GLU A 9 -11.77 -12.08 -14.32
N ASN A 10 -11.59 -12.59 -15.55
CA ASN A 10 -11.67 -11.78 -16.76
C ASN A 10 -13.10 -11.27 -17.00
N ALA A 11 -14.11 -12.12 -16.83
CA ALA A 11 -15.51 -11.72 -16.93
C ALA A 11 -15.87 -10.63 -15.91
N LYS A 12 -15.44 -10.77 -14.65
CA LYS A 12 -15.63 -9.74 -13.62
C LYS A 12 -14.95 -8.41 -13.99
N ARG A 13 -13.74 -8.47 -14.54
CA ARG A 13 -13.01 -7.26 -14.97
C ARG A 13 -13.75 -6.55 -16.10
N GLN A 14 -14.25 -7.30 -17.08
CA GLN A 14 -15.04 -6.75 -18.18
C GLN A 14 -16.34 -6.12 -17.69
N ALA A 15 -17.07 -6.81 -16.81
CA ALA A 15 -18.29 -6.29 -16.20
C ALA A 15 -18.07 -4.99 -15.40
N ARG A 16 -16.90 -4.79 -14.78
CA ARG A 16 -16.58 -3.53 -14.08
C ARG A 16 -16.17 -2.39 -15.02
N LEU A 17 -15.79 -2.70 -16.25
CA LEU A 17 -15.29 -1.73 -17.23
C LEU A 17 -16.32 -1.35 -18.29
N CYS A 18 -17.49 -2.00 -18.31
CA CYS A 18 -18.57 -1.67 -19.25
C CYS A 18 -19.12 -0.25 -19.02
N PHE A 19 -19.08 0.24 -17.78
CA PHE A 19 -19.53 1.59 -17.45
C PHE A 19 -18.41 2.62 -17.57
N LEU A 20 -18.68 3.71 -18.30
CA LEU A 20 -17.74 4.83 -18.47
C LEU A 20 -17.77 5.80 -17.29
N GLY A 21 -18.96 6.08 -16.74
CA GLY A 21 -19.18 7.11 -15.74
C GLY A 21 -20.67 7.38 -15.52
N ILE A 22 -20.96 8.43 -14.77
CA ILE A 22 -22.33 8.93 -14.55
C ILE A 22 -22.54 10.16 -15.43
N ALA A 23 -23.60 10.15 -16.23
CA ALA A 23 -24.05 11.32 -16.98
C ALA A 23 -24.86 12.22 -16.06
N ILE A 24 -24.51 13.51 -16.02
CA ILE A 24 -25.21 14.52 -15.23
C ILE A 24 -25.62 15.65 -16.18
N PRO A 25 -26.85 16.18 -16.06
CA PRO A 25 -27.26 17.34 -16.84
C PRO A 25 -26.31 18.51 -16.57
N HIS A 26 -25.84 19.14 -17.63
CA HIS A 26 -24.91 20.25 -17.58
C HIS A 26 -25.30 21.32 -18.58
N GLN A 27 -25.21 22.58 -18.13
CA GLN A 27 -25.36 23.73 -19.01
C GLN A 27 -24.00 24.41 -19.11
N PRO A 28 -23.34 24.38 -20.28
CA PRO A 28 -22.06 25.04 -20.48
C PRO A 28 -22.24 26.57 -20.48
N SER A 29 -21.32 27.27 -19.85
CA SER A 29 -21.19 28.72 -19.93
C SER A 29 -20.45 29.11 -21.20
N LEU A 30 -20.91 30.16 -21.88
CA LEU A 30 -20.18 30.82 -22.96
C LEU A 30 -19.01 31.63 -22.37
N ALA A 31 -18.09 32.09 -23.23
CA ALA A 31 -16.92 32.87 -22.83
C ALA A 31 -17.28 34.15 -22.04
N ASP A 32 -18.47 34.71 -22.31
CA ASP A 32 -18.98 35.93 -21.67
C ASP A 32 -19.77 35.67 -20.37
N GLY A 33 -19.73 34.45 -19.82
CA GLY A 33 -20.43 34.07 -18.59
C GLY A 33 -21.95 33.88 -18.73
N VAL A 34 -22.50 34.09 -19.94
CA VAL A 34 -23.89 33.80 -20.27
C VAL A 34 -24.08 32.29 -20.42
N TYR A 35 -25.12 31.73 -19.81
CA TYR A 35 -25.46 30.33 -19.99
C TYR A 35 -25.83 30.05 -21.46
N GLY A 36 -25.18 29.06 -22.06
CA GLY A 36 -25.45 28.70 -23.45
C GLY A 36 -26.87 28.12 -23.65
N PRO A 37 -27.41 28.20 -24.88
CA PRO A 37 -28.74 27.65 -25.21
C PRO A 37 -28.76 26.12 -25.26
N ILE A 38 -27.59 25.47 -25.23
CA ILE A 38 -27.44 24.03 -25.37
C ILE A 38 -27.51 23.38 -23.99
N ARG A 39 -28.43 22.43 -23.81
CA ARG A 39 -28.40 21.47 -22.71
C ARG A 39 -27.56 20.27 -23.14
N SER A 40 -26.51 19.97 -22.39
CA SER A 40 -25.65 18.80 -22.64
C SER A 40 -25.58 17.91 -21.40
N GLU A 41 -25.08 16.70 -21.58
CA GLU A 41 -24.76 15.81 -20.47
C GLU A 41 -23.24 15.78 -20.27
N LYS A 42 -22.80 16.02 -19.04
CA LYS A 42 -21.41 15.86 -18.66
C LYS A 42 -21.21 14.47 -18.06
N VAL A 43 -20.26 13.71 -18.60
CA VAL A 43 -19.91 12.39 -18.07
C VAL A 43 -18.81 12.51 -17.03
N LEU A 44 -19.14 12.23 -15.76
CA LEU A 44 -18.15 12.05 -14.70
C LEU A 44 -17.57 10.65 -14.79
N LYS A 45 -16.38 10.54 -15.38
CA LYS A 45 -15.72 9.26 -15.65
C LYS A 45 -15.31 8.57 -14.35
N PHE A 46 -15.58 7.27 -14.26
CA PHE A 46 -15.09 6.46 -13.15
C PHE A 46 -13.58 6.24 -13.22
N ASN A 47 -12.93 6.14 -12.05
CA ASN A 47 -11.53 5.76 -11.99
C ASN A 47 -11.37 4.28 -12.37
N ARG A 48 -10.89 4.04 -13.59
CA ARG A 48 -10.69 2.69 -14.14
C ARG A 48 -9.70 1.84 -13.33
N LYS A 49 -8.67 2.45 -12.73
CA LYS A 49 -7.71 1.71 -11.88
C LYS A 49 -8.38 1.24 -10.60
N ALA A 50 -9.21 2.07 -9.99
CA ALA A 50 -9.98 1.71 -8.80
C ALA A 50 -11.01 0.62 -9.11
N LEU A 51 -11.79 0.76 -10.19
CA LEU A 51 -12.77 -0.25 -10.63
C LEU A 51 -12.15 -1.64 -10.88
N LYS A 52 -10.98 -1.70 -11.52
CA LYS A 52 -10.26 -2.97 -11.75
C LYS A 52 -9.87 -3.67 -10.45
N ASN A 53 -9.64 -2.90 -9.39
CA ASN A 53 -9.18 -3.38 -8.09
C ASN A 53 -10.30 -3.42 -7.03
N LEU A 54 -11.56 -3.15 -7.42
CA LEU A 54 -12.70 -3.17 -6.52
C LEU A 54 -12.84 -4.56 -5.87
N GLY A 55 -12.92 -4.59 -4.54
CA GLY A 55 -13.00 -5.83 -3.75
C GLY A 55 -11.64 -6.53 -3.53
N LYS A 56 -10.52 -5.97 -3.99
CA LYS A 56 -9.21 -6.42 -3.52
C LYS A 56 -9.01 -5.89 -2.11
N ILE A 57 -8.90 -6.81 -1.15
CA ILE A 57 -8.44 -6.48 0.21
C ILE A 57 -7.06 -5.84 0.05
N ARG A 58 -6.86 -4.67 0.68
CA ARG A 58 -5.54 -4.04 0.78
C ARG A 58 -4.66 -5.05 1.48
N LYS A 59 -3.84 -5.78 0.71
CA LYS A 59 -2.86 -6.68 1.29
C LYS A 59 -1.93 -5.76 2.07
N GLU A 60 -1.95 -5.84 3.39
CA GLU A 60 -0.92 -5.23 4.22
C GLU A 60 0.39 -5.77 3.65
N LYS A 61 1.13 -4.90 2.98
CA LYS A 61 2.49 -5.25 2.59
C LYS A 61 3.19 -5.35 3.94
N ALA A 62 3.54 -6.58 4.33
CA ALA A 62 4.51 -6.78 5.38
C ALA A 62 5.71 -5.87 5.06
N ASP A 63 6.20 -5.15 6.06
CA ASP A 63 7.35 -4.27 5.90
C ASP A 63 8.44 -5.09 5.16
N PRO A 64 8.99 -4.61 4.03
CA PRO A 64 10.04 -5.32 3.32
C PRO A 64 11.20 -5.76 4.22
N ARG A 65 11.40 -5.07 5.35
CA ARG A 65 12.37 -5.40 6.41
C ARG A 65 12.02 -6.63 7.25
N LEU A 66 10.76 -7.04 7.32
CA LEU A 66 10.30 -8.27 7.99
C LEU A 66 10.31 -9.49 7.05
N VAL A 67 10.33 -9.27 5.74
CA VAL A 67 10.29 -10.33 4.71
C VAL A 67 11.71 -10.72 4.24
N GLY A 68 12.75 -10.07 4.76
CA GLY A 68 14.10 -10.10 4.18
C GLY A 68 15.25 -10.67 5.04
N GLY A 69 14.98 -11.32 6.17
CA GLY A 69 16.01 -11.98 6.95
C GLY A 69 15.52 -12.32 8.34
N GLU A 70 15.84 -13.52 8.81
CA GLU A 70 15.60 -13.88 10.21
C GLU A 70 16.26 -12.84 11.11
N ASP A 71 15.53 -12.36 12.11
CA ASP A 71 16.07 -11.47 13.12
C ASP A 71 17.08 -12.25 13.98
N ARG A 72 18.37 -12.08 13.64
CA ARG A 72 19.51 -12.74 14.28
C ARG A 72 19.92 -12.11 15.61
N MET A 73 19.19 -11.12 16.11
CA MET A 73 19.51 -10.53 17.41
C MET A 73 19.33 -11.59 18.51
N ILE A 74 20.38 -11.83 19.30
CA ILE A 74 20.40 -12.88 20.33
C ILE A 74 19.31 -12.60 21.38
N VAL A 75 19.19 -11.34 21.78
CA VAL A 75 18.13 -10.86 22.69
C VAL A 75 17.18 -9.97 21.90
N LYS A 76 15.98 -10.45 21.57
CA LYS A 76 15.02 -9.72 20.74
C LYS A 76 14.32 -8.59 21.52
N VAL A 77 14.52 -7.35 21.07
CA VAL A 77 13.89 -6.13 21.64
C VAL A 77 13.20 -5.35 20.53
N GLY A 78 11.91 -5.07 20.69
CA GLY A 78 11.13 -4.28 19.73
C GLY A 78 11.13 -4.83 18.30
N LYS A 79 10.69 -4.01 17.35
CA LYS A 79 10.75 -4.33 15.90
C LYS A 79 12.12 -3.92 15.34
N PRO A 80 12.63 -4.59 14.28
CA PRO A 80 13.82 -4.14 13.57
C PRO A 80 13.73 -2.65 13.21
N GLY A 81 14.69 -1.84 13.67
CA GLY A 81 14.74 -0.39 13.45
C GLY A 81 13.80 0.48 14.31
N SER A 82 13.13 -0.08 15.34
CA SER A 82 12.42 0.77 16.31
C SER A 82 13.40 1.55 17.20
N ALA A 83 12.96 2.71 17.72
CA ALA A 83 13.78 3.52 18.64
C ALA A 83 14.22 2.72 19.88
N GLU A 84 13.32 1.87 20.40
CA GLU A 84 13.60 0.95 21.51
C GLU A 84 14.75 -0.02 21.20
N ARG A 85 14.82 -0.53 19.96
CA ARG A 85 15.88 -1.46 19.54
C ARG A 85 17.22 -0.76 19.41
N VAL A 86 17.23 0.48 18.91
CA VAL A 86 18.47 1.28 18.80
C VAL A 86 19.04 1.54 20.19
N ALA A 87 18.22 1.99 21.13
CA ALA A 87 18.63 2.22 22.51
C ALA A 87 19.15 0.94 23.20
N ALA A 88 18.50 -0.21 22.95
CA ALA A 88 18.95 -1.49 23.49
C ALA A 88 20.31 -1.93 22.90
N LEU A 89 20.54 -1.73 21.60
CA LEU A 89 21.82 -2.03 20.97
C LEU A 89 22.94 -1.12 21.48
N GLU A 90 22.67 0.18 21.63
CA GLU A 90 23.63 1.12 22.24
C GLU A 90 24.01 0.70 23.67
N ALA A 91 23.04 0.29 24.48
CA ALA A 91 23.29 -0.22 25.83
C ALA A 91 24.11 -1.53 25.82
N GLN A 92 23.84 -2.43 24.86
CA GLN A 92 24.60 -3.67 24.73
C GLN A 92 26.04 -3.40 24.30
N TYR A 93 26.27 -2.57 23.29
CA TYR A 93 27.63 -2.22 22.84
C TYR A 93 28.43 -1.49 23.91
N THR A 94 27.82 -0.60 24.67
CA THR A 94 28.50 0.08 25.79
C THR A 94 28.90 -0.90 26.89
N ALA A 95 28.04 -1.87 27.23
CA ALA A 95 28.37 -2.94 28.17
C ALA A 95 29.51 -3.85 27.66
N ILE A 96 29.48 -4.23 26.38
CA ILE A 96 30.50 -5.06 25.73
C ILE A 96 31.86 -4.35 25.76
N LEU A 97 31.90 -3.07 25.40
CA LEU A 97 33.11 -2.25 25.46
C LEU A 97 33.66 -2.10 26.89
N ALA A 98 32.77 -1.98 27.89
CA ALA A 98 33.17 -1.89 29.30
C ALA A 98 33.75 -3.21 29.83
N CYS A 99 33.27 -4.35 29.33
CA CYS A 99 33.80 -5.68 29.67
C CYS A 99 35.07 -6.06 28.89
N GLY A 100 35.43 -5.31 27.84
CA GLY A 100 36.61 -5.57 27.01
C GLY A 100 36.48 -6.81 26.13
N GLU A 101 35.25 -7.27 25.88
CA GLU A 101 34.97 -8.42 25.02
C GLU A 101 34.59 -7.96 23.61
N GLU A 102 34.88 -8.76 22.57
CA GLU A 102 34.50 -8.48 21.18
C GLU A 102 33.33 -9.38 20.75
N VAL A 103 32.24 -9.37 21.52
CA VAL A 103 31.06 -10.20 21.23
C VAL A 103 30.05 -9.41 20.41
N SER A 104 29.54 -10.01 19.32
CA SER A 104 28.45 -9.43 18.54
C SER A 104 27.10 -9.66 19.23
N PRO A 105 26.21 -8.65 19.32
CA PRO A 105 24.82 -8.80 19.75
C PRO A 105 23.94 -9.64 18.81
N PHE A 106 24.47 -10.06 17.65
CA PHE A 106 23.79 -10.85 16.64
C PHE A 106 24.41 -12.25 16.57
N SER A 107 23.57 -13.28 16.42
CA SER A 107 24.00 -14.64 16.17
C SER A 107 24.74 -14.71 14.84
N GLU A 108 25.85 -15.44 14.82
CA GLU A 108 26.53 -15.77 13.57
C GLU A 108 25.58 -16.50 12.61
N GLY A 109 25.82 -16.27 11.33
CA GLY A 109 24.88 -16.52 10.25
C GLY A 109 24.99 -17.86 9.58
#